data_AF-A0A3D0ZTN8-F1
#
_entry.id   AF-A0A3D0ZTN8-F1
#
_cell.length_a   1.000
_cell.length_b   1.000
_cell.length_c   1.000
_cell.angle_alpha   90.00
_cell.angle_beta   90.00
_cell.angle_gamma   90.00
#
_symmetry.space_group_name_H-M   'P 1'
#
loop_
_entity.id
_entity.type
_entity.pdbx_description
1 polymer ?
#
loop_
_entity_poly.entity_id
_entity_poly.type
_entity_poly.pdbx_seq_one_letter_code
_entity_poly.pdbx_strand_id
1 'polypeptide(L)' 'LSFGHLPAVFVPAGPMRSGLPNSEKSAVREAYAAGEVGKSELIAAESASYHSAGTCTFYGTANSNQMLMEIMGLQLPG' A
#
# COMPACT_ATOMS: atom_id res chain seq x y z
N LEU A 1 -23.31 18.08 0.05
CA LEU A 1 -21.90 18.33 0.45
C LEU A 1 -21.83 19.69 1.14
N SER A 2 -21.70 19.74 2.46
CA SER A 2 -21.77 21.01 3.20
C SER A 2 -20.58 21.96 2.93
N PHE A 3 -19.44 21.44 2.45
CA PHE A 3 -18.20 22.21 2.26
C PHE A 3 -17.59 22.11 0.85
N GLY A 4 -18.33 21.55 -0.12
CA GLY A 4 -17.79 21.32 -1.48
C GLY A 4 -17.49 22.59 -2.29
N HIS A 5 -17.86 23.77 -1.77
CA HIS A 5 -17.63 25.07 -2.38
C HIS A 5 -16.34 25.74 -1.92
N LEU A 6 -15.68 25.23 -0.87
CA LEU A 6 -14.45 25.80 -0.37
C LEU A 6 -13.27 25.34 -1.24
N PRO A 7 -12.28 26.21 -1.52
CA PRO A 7 -11.05 25.80 -2.20
C PRO A 7 -10.34 24.69 -1.42
N ALA A 8 -9.99 23.60 -2.12
CA ALA A 8 -9.29 22.46 -1.55
C ALA A 8 -8.36 21.83 -2.59
N VAL A 9 -7.31 21.16 -2.11
CA VAL A 9 -6.40 20.34 -2.93
C VAL A 9 -6.10 19.05 -2.19
N PHE A 10 -6.02 17.94 -2.92
CA PHE A 10 -5.58 16.65 -2.41
C PHE A 10 -4.07 16.51 -2.64
N VAL A 11 -3.35 16.14 -1.58
CA VAL A 11 -1.90 15.88 -1.65
C VAL A 11 -1.67 14.41 -1.31
N PRO A 12 -1.33 13.55 -2.30
CA PRO A 12 -1.08 12.15 -2.03
C PRO A 12 0.23 11.95 -1.25
N ALA A 13 0.24 10.95 -0.36
CA ALA A 13 1.47 10.53 0.33
C ALA A 13 2.41 9.73 -0.59
N GLY A 14 1.85 9.08 -1.62
CA GLY A 14 2.57 8.20 -2.54
C GLY A 14 2.75 6.76 -2.03
N PRO A 15 3.00 5.81 -2.93
CA PRO A 15 3.23 4.42 -2.58
C PRO A 15 4.60 4.22 -1.90
N MET A 16 4.67 3.19 -1.07
CA MET A 16 5.92 2.61 -0.62
C MET A 16 6.80 2.21 -1.82
N ARG A 17 8.11 2.12 -1.61
CA ARG A 17 8.98 1.47 -2.59
C ARG A 17 8.66 -0.02 -2.70
N SER A 18 8.97 -0.62 -3.86
CA SER A 18 8.80 -2.06 -4.06
C SER A 18 9.74 -2.86 -3.15
N GLY A 19 9.18 -3.84 -2.45
CA GLY A 19 9.89 -4.77 -1.57
C GLY A 19 9.55 -6.21 -1.91
N LEU A 20 9.43 -7.07 -0.88
CA LEU A 20 9.02 -8.46 -1.06
C LEU A 20 7.65 -8.54 -1.76
N PRO A 21 7.52 -9.27 -2.89
CA PRO A 21 6.25 -9.44 -3.60
C PRO A 21 5.16 -10.08 -2.73
N ASN A 22 3.90 -9.72 -3.00
CA ASN A 22 2.76 -10.24 -2.23
C ASN A 22 2.60 -11.77 -2.32
N SER A 23 2.95 -12.38 -3.46
CA SER A 23 2.90 -13.83 -3.64
C SER A 23 3.87 -14.55 -2.71
N GLU A 24 5.12 -14.07 -2.66
CA GLU A 24 6.15 -14.61 -1.77
C GLU A 24 5.77 -14.40 -0.29
N LYS A 25 5.24 -13.22 0.04
CA LYS A 25 4.69 -12.94 1.37
C LYS A 25 3.56 -13.91 1.75
N SER A 26 2.62 -14.19 0.84
CA SER A 26 1.52 -15.12 1.09
C SER A 26 2.04 -16.53 1.33
N ALA A 27 3.01 -16.98 0.51
CA ALA A 27 3.62 -18.29 0.66
C ALA A 27 4.28 -18.47 2.03
N VAL A 28 5.00 -17.47 2.54
CA VAL A 28 5.60 -17.54 3.89
C VAL A 28 4.53 -17.60 4.99
N ARG A 29 3.40 -16.89 4.83
CA ARG A 29 2.27 -16.98 5.77
C ARG A 29 1.61 -18.34 5.77
N GLU A 30 1.41 -18.93 4.60
CA GLU A 30 0.86 -20.27 4.42
C GLU A 30 1.78 -21.32 5.06
N ALA A 31 3.09 -21.24 4.80
CA ALA A 31 4.09 -22.11 5.41
C ALA A 31 4.13 -21.96 6.95
N TYR A 32 3.99 -20.74 7.47
CA TYR A 32 3.94 -20.50 8.92
C TYR A 32 2.68 -21.12 9.53
N ALA A 33 1.54 -21.00 8.85
CA ALA A 33 0.28 -21.62 9.27
C ALA A 33 0.34 -23.15 9.22
N ALA A 34 1.11 -23.72 8.29
CA ALA A 34 1.38 -25.16 8.20
C ALA A 34 2.42 -25.66 9.23
N GLY A 35 3.11 -24.75 9.94
CA GLY A 35 4.17 -25.08 10.89
C GLY A 35 5.52 -25.41 10.25
N GLU A 36 5.68 -25.10 8.96
CA GLU A 36 6.89 -25.40 8.17
C GLU A 36 8.00 -24.36 8.37
N VAL A 37 7.64 -23.13 8.76
CA VAL A 37 8.59 -22.05 9.08
C VAL A 37 8.32 -21.45 10.46
N GLY A 38 9.38 -20.89 11.05
CA GLY A 38 9.32 -20.26 12.36
C GLY A 38 8.80 -18.82 12.35
N LYS A 39 8.61 -18.28 13.55
CA LYS A 39 8.19 -16.89 13.76
C LYS A 39 9.24 -15.89 13.24
N SER A 40 10.52 -16.26 13.30
CA SER A 40 11.64 -15.47 12.75
C SER A 40 11.48 -15.20 11.27
N GLU A 41 11.23 -16.25 10.49
CA GLU A 41 11.05 -16.18 9.03
C GLU A 41 9.81 -15.37 8.68
N LEU A 42 8.70 -15.56 9.40
CA LEU A 42 7.49 -14.77 9.23
C LEU A 42 7.77 -13.27 9.44
N ILE A 43 8.43 -12.89 10.54
CA ILE A 43 8.72 -11.49 10.84
C ILE A 43 9.67 -10.87 9.81
N ALA A 44 10.67 -11.63 9.34
CA ALA A 44 11.58 -11.18 8.30
C ALA A 44 10.83 -10.87 7.00
N ALA A 45 9.92 -11.76 6.57
CA ALA A 45 9.08 -11.55 5.39
C ALA A 45 8.15 -10.34 5.54
N GLU A 46 7.47 -10.20 6.69
CA GLU A 46 6.61 -9.05 6.96
C GLU A 46 7.38 -7.73 6.94
N SER A 47 8.58 -7.70 7.53
CA SER A 47 9.44 -6.51 7.58
C SER A 47 9.95 -6.12 6.20
N ALA A 48 10.26 -7.10 5.35
CA ALA A 48 10.67 -6.87 3.96
C ALA A 48 9.51 -6.36 3.08
N SER A 49 8.27 -6.79 3.35
CA SER A 49 7.09 -6.24 2.67
C SER A 49 6.77 -4.82 3.13
N TYR A 50 6.93 -4.50 4.42
CA TYR A 50 6.60 -3.20 5.01
C TYR A 50 7.85 -2.36 5.37
N HIS A 51 8.74 -2.15 4.39
CA HIS A 51 10.09 -1.63 4.61
C HIS A 51 10.26 -0.11 4.41
N SER A 52 9.24 0.63 3.99
CA SER A 52 9.31 2.07 3.75
C SER A 52 7.98 2.77 4.09
N ALA A 53 8.02 4.10 4.25
CA ALA A 53 6.81 4.90 4.42
C ALA A 53 6.07 5.06 3.08
N GLY A 54 4.74 5.06 3.13
CA GLY A 54 3.88 5.24 1.96
C GLY A 54 2.63 4.35 2.01
N THR A 55 1.83 4.38 0.96
CA THR A 55 0.68 3.48 0.76
C THR A 55 1.12 2.12 0.20
N CYS A 56 0.19 1.17 0.10
CA CYS A 56 0.47 -0.13 -0.53
C CYS A 56 1.11 0.03 -1.93
N THR A 57 1.92 -0.93 -2.36
CA THR A 57 2.62 -0.89 -3.66
C THR A 57 1.76 -1.31 -4.86
N PHE A 58 0.56 -1.84 -4.62
CA PHE A 58 -0.37 -2.34 -5.64
C PHE A 58 -1.63 -1.46 -5.72
N TYR A 59 -2.48 -1.68 -6.73
CA TYR A 59 -3.77 -1.00 -6.89
C TYR A 59 -4.84 -1.46 -5.88
N GLY A 60 -4.53 -1.30 -4.60
CA GLY A 60 -5.50 -1.38 -3.51
C GLY A 60 -6.24 -0.05 -3.34
N THR A 61 -7.08 0.03 -2.31
CA THR A 61 -7.94 1.21 -2.04
C THR A 61 -7.20 2.54 -2.07
N ALA A 62 -6.02 2.62 -1.46
CA ALA A 62 -5.25 3.87 -1.39
C ALA A 62 -4.84 4.38 -2.78
N ASN A 63 -4.16 3.55 -3.59
CA ASN A 63 -3.65 3.96 -4.90
C ASN A 63 -4.76 4.11 -5.94
N SER A 64 -5.81 3.28 -5.88
CA SER A 64 -6.97 3.42 -6.76
C SER A 64 -7.75 4.70 -6.45
N ASN A 65 -7.92 5.07 -5.17
CA ASN A 65 -8.54 6.35 -4.83
C ASN A 65 -7.66 7.54 -5.19
N GLN A 66 -6.33 7.43 -5.05
CA GLN A 66 -5.41 8.48 -5.54
C GLN A 66 -5.60 8.71 -7.05
N MET A 67 -5.68 7.63 -7.84
CA MET A 67 -5.97 7.72 -9.27
C MET A 67 -7.32 8.42 -9.54
N LEU A 68 -8.36 8.11 -8.76
CA LEU A 68 -9.64 8.81 -8.86
C LEU A 68 -9.52 10.31 -8.55
N MET A 69 -8.76 10.69 -7.52
CA MET A 69 -8.54 12.11 -7.18
C MET A 69 -7.84 12.86 -8.31
N GLU A 70 -6.91 12.21 -9.02
CA GLU A 70 -6.26 12.78 -10.21
C GLU A 70 -7.22 12.98 -11.37
N ILE A 71 -8.02 11.95 -11.70
CA ILE A 71 -9.02 12.02 -12.76
C ILE A 71 -10.05 13.12 -12.49
N MET A 72 -10.41 13.32 -11.22
CA MET A 72 -11.33 14.37 -10.81
C MET A 72 -10.71 15.78 -10.83
N GLY A 73 -9.41 15.92 -11.10
CA GLY A 73 -8.71 17.20 -11.11
C GLY A 73 -8.48 17.78 -9.71
N LEU A 74 -8.47 16.94 -8.66
CA LEU A 74 -8.34 17.37 -7.27
C LEU A 74 -6.89 17.35 -6.76
N GLN A 75 -5.95 16.81 -7.52
CA GLN A 75 -4.50 16.89 -7.27
C GLN A 75 -3.77 17.37 -8.53
N LEU A 76 -2.51 17.80 -8.36
CA LEU A 76 -1.64 18.13 -9.50
C LEU A 76 -1.29 16.85 -10.29
N PRO A 77 -1.06 16.94 -11.61
CA PRO A 77 -0.65 15.78 -12.42
C PRO A 77 0.66 15.15 -11.91
N GLY A 78 0.67 13.83 -11.67
CA GLY A 78 1.84 13.12 -11.11
C GLY A 78 1.59 11.70 -10.62
#